data_AF-A0A535KWT0-F1
#
_entry.id   AF-A0A535KWT0-F1
#
_cell.length_a   1.000
_cell.length_b   1.000
_cell.length_c   1.000
_cell.angle_alpha   90.00
_cell.angle_beta   90.00
_cell.angle_gamma   90.00
#
_symmetry.space_group_name_H-M   'P 1'
#
loop_
_entity.id
_entity.type
_entity.pdbx_description
1 polymer ?
#
loop_
_entity_poly.entity_id
_entity_poly.type
_entity_poly.pdbx_seq_one_letter_code
_entity_poly.pdbx_strand_id
1 'polypeptide(L)' 'MRWKVLTHRELLQRVWGPDYSGENTYLRTFVRHLRRKLEPNPSEPRFLLNEPGVGYFVPPDDSDER' A
#
# COMPACT_ATOMS: atom_id res chain seq x y z
N MET A 1 -5.88 -18.36 -1.70
CA MET A 1 -6.61 -17.23 -1.09
C MET A 1 -5.93 -15.96 -1.55
N ARG A 2 -6.62 -15.02 -2.21
CA ARG A 2 -5.98 -13.79 -2.70
C ARG A 2 -6.09 -12.70 -1.63
N TRP A 3 -4.98 -12.03 -1.34
CA TRP A 3 -4.91 -10.97 -0.33
C TRP A 3 -5.89 -9.84 -0.64
N LYS A 4 -6.37 -9.14 0.41
CA LYS A 4 -7.27 -8.01 0.23
C LYS A 4 -6.47 -6.81 -0.28
N VAL A 5 -6.68 -6.48 -1.54
CA VAL A 5 -6.11 -5.27 -2.16
C VAL A 5 -6.99 -4.07 -1.80
N LEU A 6 -6.36 -3.00 -1.30
CA LEU A 6 -6.99 -1.70 -1.16
C LEU A 6 -6.66 -0.87 -2.40
N THR A 7 -7.71 -0.39 -3.08
CA THR A 7 -7.53 0.41 -4.28
C THR A 7 -6.91 1.77 -3.97
N HIS A 8 -6.27 2.39 -4.96
CA HIS A 8 -5.73 3.75 -4.82
C HIS A 8 -6.79 4.74 -4.30
N ARG A 9 -8.00 4.69 -4.89
CA ARG A 9 -9.13 5.53 -4.49
C ARG A 9 -9.53 5.30 -3.03
N GLU A 10 -9.68 4.04 -2.62
CA GLU A 10 -10.03 3.73 -1.22
C GLU A 10 -8.99 4.23 -0.22
N LEU A 11 -7.70 4.05 -0.51
CA LEU A 11 -6.62 4.53 0.33
C LEU A 11 -6.63 6.05 0.44
N LEU A 12 -6.76 6.74 -0.69
CA LEU A 12 -6.81 8.20 -0.73
C LEU A 12 -8.00 8.75 0.07
N GLN A 13 -9.18 8.18 -0.15
CA GLN A 13 -10.41 8.60 0.54
C GLN A 13 -10.36 8.34 2.04
N ARG A 14 -9.82 7.21 2.48
CA ARG A 14 -9.77 6.86 3.91
C ARG A 14 -8.73 7.66 4.69
N VAL A 15 -7.61 8.05 4.08
CA VAL A 15 -6.51 8.72 4.79
C VAL A 15 -6.58 10.25 4.66
N TRP A 16 -6.98 10.77 3.50
CA TRP A 16 -7.00 12.23 3.23
C TRP A 16 -8.39 12.80 2.96
N GLY A 17 -9.37 11.95 2.62
CA GLY A 17 -10.75 12.37 2.38
C GLY A 17 -11.19 12.30 0.90
N PRO A 18 -12.48 12.53 0.63
CA PRO A 18 -13.10 12.30 -0.69
C PRO A 18 -12.47 13.10 -1.83
N ASP A 19 -12.00 14.31 -1.55
CA ASP A 19 -11.44 15.24 -2.55
C ASP A 19 -10.10 14.75 -3.12
N TYR A 20 -9.40 13.84 -2.44
CA TYR A 20 -8.09 13.33 -2.85
C TYR A 20 -8.18 12.08 -3.74
N SER A 21 -9.38 11.62 -4.10
CA SER A 21 -9.58 10.33 -4.79
C SER A 21 -8.87 10.18 -6.15
N GLY A 22 -8.45 11.28 -6.79
CA GLY A 22 -7.67 11.29 -8.03
C GLY A 22 -6.16 11.46 -7.87
N GLU A 23 -5.66 11.70 -6.65
CA GLU A 23 -4.28 12.12 -6.39
C GLU A 23 -3.29 10.94 -6.29
N ASN A 24 -3.24 10.09 -7.33
CA ASN A 24 -2.43 8.87 -7.35
C ASN A 24 -0.92 9.15 -7.19
N THR A 25 -0.42 10.27 -7.72
CA THR A 25 1.00 10.66 -7.57
C THR A 25 1.36 10.94 -6.11
N TYR A 26 0.43 11.53 -5.36
CA TYR A 26 0.60 11.80 -3.96
C TYR A 26 0.64 10.50 -3.14
N LEU A 27 -0.30 9.58 -3.39
CA LEU A 27 -0.30 8.25 -2.78
C LEU A 27 1.03 7.50 -3.04
N ARG A 28 1.53 7.50 -4.29
CA ARG A 28 2.80 6.85 -4.64
C ARG A 28 3.99 7.45 -3.89
N THR A 29 4.05 8.78 -3.77
CA THR A 29 5.09 9.48 -3.00
C THR A 29 5.05 9.08 -1.53
N PHE A 30 3.85 9.06 -0.95
CA PHE A 30 3.65 8.67 0.44
C PHE A 30 4.04 7.20 0.68
N VAL A 31 3.64 6.28 -0.20
CA VAL A 31 4.04 4.86 -0.13
C VAL A 31 5.55 4.70 -0.22
N ARG A 32 6.25 5.48 -1.07
CA ARG A 32 7.71 5.48 -1.11
C ARG A 32 8.34 5.90 0.21
N HIS A 33 7.77 6.90 0.89
CA HIS A 33 8.23 7.31 2.22
C HIS A 33 7.95 6.26 3.28
N LEU A 34 6.78 5.62 3.24
CA LEU A 34 6.44 4.50 4.13
C LEU A 34 7.42 3.34 3.96
N ARG A 35 7.71 2.91 2.73
CA ARG A 35 8.65 1.81 2.48
C ARG A 35 10.05 2.08 3.04
N ARG A 36 10.52 3.33 3.01
CA ARG A 36 11.80 3.71 3.63
C ARG A 36 11.83 3.53 5.16
N LYS A 37 10.67 3.56 5.81
CA LYS A 37 10.55 3.39 7.26
C LYS A 37 10.24 1.94 7.65
N LEU A 38 9.49 1.24 6.82
CA LEU A 38 8.96 -0.10 7.11
C LEU A 38 9.82 -1.23 6.55
N GLU A 39 10.37 -1.05 5.35
CA GLU A 39 11.06 -2.13 4.63
C GLU A 39 12.54 -2.16 4.99
N PRO A 40 13.15 -3.36 5.16
CA PRO A 40 14.60 -3.50 5.27
C PRO A 40 15.33 -2.99 4.01
N ASN A 41 14.75 -3.27 2.83
CA ASN A 41 15.20 -2.76 1.54
C ASN A 41 14.00 -2.16 0.77
N PRO A 42 13.87 -0.83 0.65
CA PRO A 42 12.74 -0.20 -0.03
C PRO A 42 12.62 -0.52 -1.53
N SER A 43 13.70 -0.97 -2.17
CA SER A 43 13.70 -1.40 -3.58
C SER A 43 13.17 -2.83 -3.76
N GLU A 44 13.13 -3.61 -2.68
CA GLU A 44 12.62 -4.99 -2.62
C GLU A 44 11.57 -5.10 -1.50
N PRO A 45 10.39 -4.47 -1.68
CA PRO A 45 9.38 -4.41 -0.63
C PRO A 45 8.83 -5.81 -0.33
N ARG A 46 8.66 -6.12 0.95
CA ARG A 46 8.04 -7.37 1.44
C ARG A 46 6.74 -7.13 2.20
N PHE A 47 6.57 -5.96 2.84
CA PHE A 47 5.42 -5.68 3.69
C PHE A 47 4.32 -4.91 2.95
N LEU A 48 4.67 -3.90 2.14
CA LEU A 48 3.71 -3.09 1.40
C LEU A 48 3.86 -3.33 -0.09
N LEU A 49 3.07 -4.24 -0.64
CA LEU A 49 3.17 -4.73 -2.01
C LEU A 49 2.20 -4.00 -2.96
N ASN A 50 2.52 -4.03 -4.25
CA ASN A 50 1.76 -3.36 -5.30
C ASN A 50 0.99 -4.39 -6.13
N GLU A 51 -0.31 -4.15 -6.34
CA GLU A 51 -1.11 -4.81 -7.35
C GLU A 51 -1.23 -3.83 -8.54
N PRO A 52 -0.50 -4.07 -9.65
CA PRO A 52 -0.39 -3.12 -10.75
C PRO A 52 -1.74 -2.64 -11.28
N GLY A 53 -1.92 -1.31 -11.33
CA GLY A 53 -3.16 -0.67 -11.80
C GLY A 53 -4.33 -0.72 -10.81
N VAL A 54 -4.21 -1.46 -9.69
CA VAL A 54 -5.30 -1.63 -8.72
C VAL A 54 -5.01 -0.84 -7.44
N GLY A 55 -3.89 -1.12 -6.77
CA GLY A 55 -3.57 -0.50 -5.49
C GLY A 55 -2.51 -1.27 -4.71
N TYR A 56 -2.67 -1.32 -3.39
CA TYR A 56 -1.68 -1.87 -2.48
C TYR A 56 -2.29 -2.92 -1.55
N PHE A 57 -1.47 -3.85 -1.10
CA PHE A 57 -1.86 -4.86 -0.13
C PHE A 57 -0.70 -5.18 0.81
N VAL A 58 -1.05 -5.76 1.94
CA VAL A 58 -0.11 -6.31 2.91
C VAL A 58 -0.33 -7.83 2.90
N PRO A 59 0.71 -8.65 2.65
CA PRO A 59 0.60 -10.09 2.81
C PRO A 59 0.40 -10.42 4.30
N PRO A 60 -0.21 -11.57 4.64
CA PRO A 60 -0.30 -12.02 6.02
C PRO A 60 1.09 -12.12 6.60
N ASP A 61 1.18 -11.90 7.91
CA ASP A 61 2.41 -12.18 8.62
C ASP A 61 2.56 -13.69 8.74
N ASP A 62 3.72 -14.25 8.39
CA ASP A 62 3.99 -15.69 8.55
C ASP A 62 3.94 -16.12 10.04
N SER A 63 3.84 -15.16 10.97
CA SER A 63 3.62 -15.39 12.40
C SER A 63 2.15 -15.70 12.75
N ASP A 64 1.19 -15.35 11.91
CA ASP A 64 -0.25 -15.57 12.14
C ASP A 64 -0.69 -17.03 11.88
N GLU A 65 0.20 -17.87 11.32
CA GLU A 65 -0.04 -19.31 11.07
C GLU A 65 0.49 -20.23 12.20
N ARG A 66 0.86 -19.69 13.37
CA ARG A 66 1.30 -20.46 14.56
C ARG A 66 0.23 -20.61 15.62
#